data_AF-A0AAT9GUU5-F1
#
_entry.id   AF-A0AAT9GUU5-F1
#
_cell.length_a   1.000
_cell.length_b   1.000
_cell.length_c   1.000
_cell.angle_alpha   90.00
_cell.angle_beta   90.00
_cell.angle_gamma   90.00
#
_symmetry.space_group_name_H-M   'P 1'
#
loop_
_entity.id
_entity.type
_entity.pdbx_description
1 polymer ?
#
loop_
_entity_poly.entity_id
_entity_poly.type
_entity_poly.pdbx_seq_one_letter_code
_entity_poly.pdbx_strand_id
1 'polypeptide(L)'
;MDDCKTLLFDNPQELIKRPDCFLSEDHYYRAKSFLTQNHTIVMDYVLVQPSKGMVYIFGIDDTSGKIFSRRAEFDISVIFALNEKLWLEVLKKAMGFTHHRWEVRELSEDQVIRLQGDLVMKVEKVYDSLEDLTNSIISEYLSGTEYRSRFRTFADPEIEEMLVEEFIREYISQDEELKKVIRLINVYEELQEYRNNEILSEIRDKIREILGLATNRVPNVDTIYRQKVREKKDKFLDFLAKKEEKLKLKYGHATSPHLVELLGILLDRYVVILREQDIIISHEEHGLTSFHVNKPAIVRFGTLDDRFARREIRISDSAYLEF
;
A
#
# COMPACT_ATOMS: atom_id res chain seq x y z
N MET A 1 -30.91 17.41 0.42
CA MET A 1 -29.49 17.46 0.80
C MET A 1 -28.96 18.89 0.82
N ASP A 2 -29.42 19.77 -0.09
CA ASP A 2 -29.04 21.20 -0.09
C ASP A 2 -29.23 21.89 1.26
N ASP A 3 -30.25 21.50 2.04
CA ASP A 3 -30.46 22.03 3.39
C ASP A 3 -29.33 21.66 4.37
N CYS A 4 -28.82 20.43 4.38
CA CYS A 4 -27.75 20.05 5.31
C CYS A 4 -26.42 20.75 5.00
N LYS A 5 -26.07 20.87 3.70
CA LYS A 5 -24.87 21.58 3.27
C LYS A 5 -24.97 23.06 3.61
N THR A 6 -26.11 23.69 3.26
CA THR A 6 -26.38 25.09 3.58
C THR A 6 -26.32 25.32 5.09
N LEU A 7 -26.95 24.45 5.89
CA LEU A 7 -26.90 24.53 7.34
C LEU A 7 -25.47 24.40 7.89
N LEU A 8 -24.62 23.53 7.34
CA LEU A 8 -23.24 23.41 7.82
C LEU A 8 -22.45 24.73 7.70
N PHE A 9 -22.65 25.47 6.61
CA PHE A 9 -21.90 26.70 6.33
C PHE A 9 -22.59 27.97 6.84
N ASP A 10 -23.91 28.05 6.75
CA ASP A 10 -24.66 29.26 7.05
C ASP A 10 -25.18 29.29 8.49
N ASN A 11 -25.53 28.12 9.05
CA ASN A 11 -26.07 28.02 10.39
C ASN A 11 -25.77 26.68 11.09
N PRO A 12 -24.48 26.39 11.39
CA PRO A 12 -24.09 25.10 11.96
C PRO A 12 -24.72 24.78 13.33
N GLN A 13 -25.30 25.76 14.03
CA GLN A 13 -26.04 25.51 15.27
C GLN A 13 -27.40 24.84 15.04
N GLU A 14 -28.11 25.20 13.97
CA GLU A 14 -29.38 24.55 13.61
C GLU A 14 -29.17 23.12 13.12
N LEU A 15 -27.99 22.83 12.56
CA LEU A 15 -27.61 21.49 12.12
C LEU A 15 -27.66 20.45 13.25
N ILE A 16 -27.47 20.85 14.51
CA ILE A 16 -27.51 19.97 15.68
C ILE A 16 -28.92 19.39 15.92
N LYS A 17 -29.97 19.99 15.33
CA LYS A 17 -31.34 19.46 15.39
C LYS A 17 -31.60 18.39 14.33
N ARG A 18 -30.63 18.13 13.45
CA ARG A 18 -30.75 17.26 12.28
C ARG A 18 -29.75 16.11 12.28
N PRO A 19 -29.97 15.07 13.12
CA PRO A 19 -29.08 13.90 13.17
C PRO A 19 -28.99 13.17 11.82
N ASP A 20 -30.03 13.27 11.00
CA ASP A 20 -30.10 12.68 9.66
C ASP A 20 -29.12 13.31 8.64
N CYS A 21 -28.62 14.51 8.93
CA CYS A 21 -27.59 15.16 8.10
C CYS A 21 -26.20 14.55 8.27
N PHE A 22 -25.96 13.74 9.29
CA PHE A 22 -24.64 13.21 9.62
C PHE A 22 -24.44 11.79 9.10
N LEU A 23 -23.20 11.50 8.73
CA LEU A 23 -22.82 10.20 8.17
C LEU A 23 -23.12 9.05 9.14
N SER A 24 -22.84 9.25 10.43
CA SER A 24 -23.13 8.31 11.51
C SER A 24 -23.41 9.06 12.83
N GLU A 25 -23.87 8.33 13.86
CA GLU A 25 -24.14 8.92 15.18
C GLU A 25 -22.88 9.56 15.80
N ASP A 26 -21.70 8.97 15.61
CA ASP A 26 -20.44 9.51 16.12
C ASP A 26 -20.14 10.90 15.54
N HIS A 27 -20.38 11.09 14.24
CA HIS A 27 -20.23 12.38 13.59
C HIS A 27 -21.23 13.40 14.13
N TYR A 28 -22.48 12.97 14.35
CA TYR A 28 -23.51 13.81 14.96
C TYR A 28 -23.14 14.25 16.39
N TYR A 29 -22.68 13.33 17.25
CA TYR A 29 -22.31 13.69 18.61
C TYR A 29 -21.08 14.60 18.68
N ARG A 30 -20.06 14.37 17.83
CA ARG A 30 -18.93 15.30 17.68
C ARG A 30 -19.40 16.68 17.24
N ALA A 31 -20.29 16.75 16.26
CA ALA A 31 -20.86 18.00 15.80
C ALA A 31 -21.63 18.73 16.92
N LYS A 32 -22.49 18.01 17.65
CA LYS A 32 -23.22 18.54 18.79
C LYS A 32 -22.32 19.11 19.89
N SER A 33 -21.15 18.51 20.13
CA SER A 33 -20.18 18.98 21.12
C SER A 33 -19.38 20.20 20.68
N PHE A 34 -19.13 20.37 19.38
CA PHE A 34 -18.13 21.32 18.90
C PHE A 34 -18.69 22.40 17.96
N LEU A 35 -19.67 22.13 17.10
CA LEU A 35 -20.19 23.11 16.13
C LEU A 35 -20.92 24.31 16.76
N THR A 36 -21.22 24.27 18.07
CA THR A 36 -21.73 25.45 18.80
C THR A 36 -20.66 26.49 19.10
N GLN A 37 -19.39 26.15 18.92
CA GLN A 37 -18.24 27.00 19.24
C GLN A 37 -17.85 27.88 18.04
N ASN A 38 -16.87 28.77 18.26
CA ASN A 38 -16.30 29.56 17.17
C ASN A 38 -15.70 28.62 16.12
N HIS A 39 -16.08 28.85 14.87
CA HIS A 39 -15.65 28.06 13.74
C HIS A 39 -15.10 28.95 12.64
N THR A 40 -14.31 28.36 11.76
CA THR A 40 -13.79 29.02 10.56
C THR A 40 -14.15 28.18 9.37
N ILE A 41 -14.72 28.81 8.36
CA ILE A 41 -15.02 28.16 7.09
C ILE A 41 -13.79 28.29 6.20
N VAL A 42 -13.31 27.17 5.68
CA VAL A 42 -12.20 27.08 4.74
C VAL A 42 -12.66 26.26 3.56
N MET A 43 -13.00 26.94 2.46
CA MET A 43 -13.57 26.33 1.26
C MET A 43 -14.78 25.45 1.62
N ASP A 44 -14.70 24.14 1.37
CA ASP A 44 -15.77 23.16 1.64
C ASP A 44 -15.69 22.53 3.05
N TYR A 45 -14.92 23.13 3.97
CA TYR A 45 -14.72 22.61 5.32
C TYR A 45 -15.06 23.64 6.40
N VAL A 46 -15.58 23.15 7.52
CA VAL A 46 -15.77 23.93 8.75
C VAL A 46 -14.79 23.43 9.80
N LEU A 47 -13.96 24.33 10.29
CA LEU A 47 -12.94 24.06 11.30
C LEU A 47 -13.42 24.57 12.66
N VAL A 48 -13.34 23.73 13.68
CA VAL A 48 -13.62 24.10 15.06
C VAL A 48 -12.41 23.79 15.93
N GLN A 49 -11.94 24.76 16.69
CA GLN A 49 -10.83 24.59 17.63
C GLN A 49 -11.33 24.68 19.08
N PRO A 50 -11.80 23.57 19.69
CA PRO A 50 -12.31 23.61 21.06
C PRO A 50 -11.25 23.85 22.13
N SER A 51 -10.00 23.51 21.83
CA SER A 51 -8.87 23.77 22.73
C SER A 51 -7.56 23.87 21.94
N LYS A 52 -6.51 24.38 22.58
CA LYS A 52 -5.18 24.50 21.95
C LYS A 52 -4.66 23.12 21.53
N GLY A 53 -4.27 22.99 20.26
CA GLY A 53 -3.78 21.73 19.69
C GLY A 53 -4.87 20.69 19.35
N MET A 54 -6.16 21.07 19.44
CA MET A 54 -7.27 20.20 19.04
C MET A 54 -8.13 20.92 18.01
N VAL A 55 -8.14 20.42 16.77
CA VAL A 55 -9.01 20.95 15.72
C VAL A 55 -9.89 19.83 15.18
N TYR A 56 -11.18 20.11 15.03
CA TYR A 56 -12.12 19.27 14.32
C TYR A 56 -12.43 19.87 12.97
N ILE A 57 -12.46 19.00 11.96
CA ILE A 57 -12.74 19.31 10.57
C ILE A 57 -14.07 18.65 10.25
N PHE A 58 -15.03 19.46 9.83
CA PHE A 58 -16.33 19.02 9.33
C PHE A 58 -16.40 19.28 7.83
N GLY A 59 -16.97 18.35 7.09
CA GLY A 59 -17.11 18.46 5.64
C GLY A 59 -18.24 17.58 5.13
N ILE A 60 -18.54 17.72 3.84
CA ILE A 60 -19.52 16.88 3.14
C ILE A 60 -18.82 15.66 2.56
N ASP A 61 -19.35 14.48 2.85
CA ASP A 61 -18.99 13.23 2.20
C ASP A 61 -19.53 13.25 0.78
N ASP A 62 -18.65 13.10 -0.21
CA ASP A 62 -18.99 13.22 -1.64
C ASP A 62 -19.96 12.14 -2.11
N THR A 63 -19.95 10.99 -1.44
CA THR A 63 -20.72 9.82 -1.87
C THR A 63 -22.14 9.84 -1.28
N SER A 64 -22.27 10.12 0.01
CA SER A 64 -23.57 10.15 0.70
C SER A 64 -24.23 11.54 0.73
N GLY A 65 -23.47 12.61 0.51
CA GLY A 65 -23.91 14.00 0.73
C GLY A 65 -24.10 14.35 2.21
N LYS A 66 -23.72 13.46 3.13
CA LYS A 66 -23.85 13.64 4.57
C LYS A 66 -22.60 14.29 5.17
N ILE A 67 -22.74 14.80 6.38
CA ILE A 67 -21.67 15.50 7.09
C ILE A 67 -20.81 14.50 7.86
N PHE A 68 -19.50 14.57 7.63
CA PHE A 68 -18.51 13.87 8.45
C PHE A 68 -17.82 14.83 9.42
N SER A 69 -17.20 14.26 10.45
CA SER A 69 -16.37 14.98 11.42
C SER A 69 -15.11 14.19 11.72
N ARG A 70 -13.95 14.83 11.60
CA ARG A 70 -12.64 14.24 11.84
C ARG A 70 -11.80 15.16 12.72
N ARG A 71 -11.01 14.58 13.62
CA ARG A 71 -10.01 15.32 14.37
C ARG A 71 -8.76 15.48 13.50
N ALA A 72 -8.21 16.68 13.41
CA ALA A 72 -6.93 16.93 12.78
C ALA A 72 -5.82 16.16 13.50
N GLU A 73 -4.96 15.51 12.73
CA GLU A 73 -3.89 14.66 13.28
C GLU A 73 -2.72 15.44 13.87
N PHE A 74 -2.54 16.68 13.44
CA PHE A 74 -1.52 17.59 13.93
C PHE A 74 -2.09 18.99 14.10
N ASP A 75 -1.34 19.86 14.80
CA ASP A 75 -1.75 21.24 15.02
C ASP A 75 -1.77 22.01 13.69
N ILE A 76 -2.97 22.41 13.28
CA ILE A 76 -3.22 23.19 12.07
C ILE A 76 -3.51 24.65 12.35
N SER A 77 -3.20 25.17 13.55
CA SER A 77 -3.32 26.60 13.86
C SER A 77 -2.51 27.50 12.92
N VAL A 78 -1.47 26.96 12.28
CA VAL A 78 -0.67 27.65 11.26
C VAL A 78 -1.48 27.96 10.00
N ILE A 79 -2.55 27.23 9.70
CA ILE A 79 -3.39 27.46 8.51
C ILE A 79 -3.87 28.91 8.47
N PHE A 80 -4.26 29.50 9.60
CA PHE A 80 -4.74 30.89 9.64
C PHE A 80 -3.73 31.95 9.19
N ALA A 81 -2.44 31.59 9.04
CA ALA A 81 -1.38 32.47 8.56
C ALA A 81 -0.96 32.22 7.08
N LEU A 82 -1.52 31.20 6.42
CA LEU A 82 -1.17 30.80 5.05
C LEU A 82 -2.11 31.44 4.01
N ASN A 83 -1.82 31.27 2.71
CA ASN A 83 -2.77 31.62 1.64
C ASN A 83 -3.80 30.49 1.39
N GLU A 84 -4.93 30.81 0.76
CA GLU A 84 -6.07 29.89 0.57
C GLU A 84 -5.69 28.56 -0.12
N LYS A 85 -4.79 28.58 -1.11
CA LYS A 85 -4.36 27.35 -1.80
C LYS A 85 -3.61 26.40 -0.85
N LEU A 86 -2.70 26.95 -0.04
CA LEU A 86 -1.96 26.19 0.97
C LEU A 86 -2.88 25.64 2.07
N TRP A 87 -4.03 26.27 2.33
CA TRP A 87 -4.99 25.79 3.33
C TRP A 87 -5.52 24.42 2.98
N LEU A 88 -5.97 24.23 1.73
CA LEU A 88 -6.56 22.97 1.31
C LEU A 88 -5.57 21.81 1.39
N GLU A 89 -4.32 22.02 0.95
CA GLU A 89 -3.28 20.99 1.02
C GLU A 89 -2.96 20.61 2.48
N VAL A 90 -2.83 21.59 3.37
CA VAL A 90 -2.59 21.32 4.80
C VAL A 90 -3.79 20.64 5.45
N LEU A 91 -5.02 21.02 5.09
CA LEU A 91 -6.25 20.39 5.60
C LEU A 91 -6.35 18.92 5.18
N LYS A 92 -6.09 18.61 3.91
CA LYS A 92 -6.08 17.20 3.44
C LYS A 92 -5.05 16.38 4.21
N LYS A 93 -3.82 16.91 4.35
CA LYS A 93 -2.76 16.26 5.13
C LYS A 93 -3.17 16.06 6.59
N ALA A 94 -3.81 17.05 7.21
CA ALA A 94 -4.32 16.96 8.57
C ALA A 94 -5.48 15.97 8.74
N MET A 95 -6.23 15.72 7.66
CA MET A 95 -7.20 14.64 7.56
C MET A 95 -6.56 13.30 7.21
N GLY A 96 -5.27 13.23 6.86
CA GLY A 96 -4.55 11.99 6.60
C GLY A 96 -4.48 11.57 5.13
N PHE A 97 -4.84 12.44 4.18
CA PHE A 97 -4.74 12.18 2.74
C PHE A 97 -4.14 13.37 1.96
N THR A 98 -3.93 13.19 0.66
CA THR A 98 -3.33 14.22 -0.21
C THR A 98 -4.25 14.62 -1.36
N HIS A 99 -5.04 13.67 -1.87
CA HIS A 99 -5.94 13.85 -2.99
C HIS A 99 -7.29 13.21 -2.71
N HIS A 100 -8.36 13.86 -3.15
CA HIS A 100 -9.63 13.19 -3.35
C HIS A 100 -9.58 12.40 -4.65
N ARG A 101 -10.33 11.30 -4.74
CA ARG A 101 -10.35 10.45 -5.94
C ARG A 101 -10.63 11.21 -7.25
N TRP A 102 -11.48 12.25 -7.25
CA TRP A 102 -11.83 13.02 -8.45
C TRP A 102 -10.74 14.04 -8.87
N GLU A 103 -9.75 14.27 -8.02
CA GLU A 103 -8.61 15.15 -8.32
C GLU A 103 -7.50 14.41 -9.06
N VAL A 104 -7.50 13.07 -8.97
CA VAL A 104 -6.46 12.22 -9.54
C VAL A 104 -6.84 11.86 -10.97
N ARG A 105 -6.12 12.44 -11.94
CA ARG A 105 -6.22 12.08 -13.36
C ARG A 105 -5.22 11.00 -13.75
N GLU A 106 -4.06 11.04 -13.13
CA GLU A 106 -2.99 10.07 -13.29
C GLU A 106 -2.39 9.76 -11.91
N LEU A 107 -2.04 8.50 -11.68
CA LEU A 107 -1.35 8.11 -10.45
C LEU A 107 0.05 8.72 -10.39
N SER A 108 0.47 9.07 -9.18
CA SER A 108 1.83 9.51 -8.87
C SER A 108 2.26 8.90 -7.54
N GLU A 109 3.57 8.71 -7.38
CA GLU A 109 4.15 8.19 -6.14
C GLU A 109 3.81 9.10 -4.94
N ASP A 110 3.74 8.48 -3.76
CA ASP A 110 3.40 9.11 -2.48
C ASP A 110 2.00 9.74 -2.39
N GLN A 111 1.16 9.59 -3.42
CA GLN A 111 -0.23 9.98 -3.32
C GLN A 111 -0.95 9.10 -2.30
N VAL A 112 -1.58 9.75 -1.32
CA VAL A 112 -2.61 9.15 -0.46
C VAL A 112 -3.96 9.65 -0.96
N ILE A 113 -4.73 8.76 -1.58
CA ILE A 113 -5.98 9.06 -2.26
C ILE A 113 -7.13 8.62 -1.37
N ARG A 114 -8.04 9.55 -1.05
CA ARG A 114 -9.30 9.23 -0.36
C ARG A 114 -10.29 8.68 -1.36
N LEU A 115 -10.71 7.44 -1.15
CA LEU A 115 -11.54 6.69 -2.09
C LEU A 115 -13.03 6.72 -1.73
N GLN A 116 -13.37 6.48 -0.46
CA GLN A 116 -14.74 6.50 0.04
C GLN A 116 -14.71 6.61 1.57
N GLY A 117 -15.49 7.50 2.18
CA GLY A 117 -15.53 7.57 3.65
C GLY A 117 -14.16 7.78 4.28
N ASP A 118 -13.72 6.86 5.13
CA ASP A 118 -12.37 6.84 5.71
C ASP A 118 -11.39 5.91 4.96
N LEU A 119 -11.81 5.23 3.89
CA LEU A 119 -10.94 4.39 3.07
C LEU A 119 -9.97 5.25 2.24
N VAL A 120 -8.70 4.88 2.30
CA VAL A 120 -7.63 5.45 1.49
C VAL A 120 -6.82 4.40 0.75
N MET A 121 -6.21 4.82 -0.34
CA MET A 121 -5.17 4.09 -1.06
C MET A 121 -3.90 4.96 -1.10
N LYS A 122 -2.78 4.41 -0.63
CA LYS A 122 -1.45 4.98 -0.85
C LYS A 122 -0.84 4.35 -2.09
N VAL A 123 -0.32 5.20 -2.96
CA VAL A 123 0.47 4.82 -4.13
C VAL A 123 1.93 4.79 -3.71
N GLU A 124 2.53 3.60 -3.70
CA GLU A 124 3.92 3.41 -3.27
C GLU A 124 4.88 3.61 -4.45
N LYS A 125 4.55 3.01 -5.61
CA LYS A 125 5.30 3.16 -6.88
C LYS A 125 4.33 3.14 -8.06
N VAL A 126 4.65 3.87 -9.12
CA VAL A 126 3.90 3.89 -10.39
C VAL A 126 4.84 3.60 -11.54
N TYR A 127 4.39 2.83 -12.53
CA TYR A 127 5.19 2.44 -13.67
C TYR A 127 4.50 2.86 -14.98
N ASP A 128 5.29 3.22 -15.99
CA ASP A 128 4.74 3.57 -17.30
C ASP A 128 4.24 2.35 -18.08
N SER A 129 4.78 1.17 -17.79
CA SER A 129 4.38 -0.09 -18.41
C SER A 129 4.57 -1.30 -17.48
N LEU A 130 3.95 -2.43 -17.84
CA LEU A 130 4.16 -3.70 -17.13
C LEU A 130 5.60 -4.20 -17.27
N GLU A 131 6.25 -3.88 -18.39
CA GLU A 131 7.67 -4.17 -18.62
C GLU A 131 8.54 -3.36 -17.64
N ASP A 132 8.25 -2.07 -17.43
CA ASP A 132 8.98 -1.24 -16.46
C ASP A 132 8.81 -1.74 -15.03
N LEU A 133 7.58 -2.12 -14.64
CA LEU A 133 7.30 -2.77 -13.35
C LEU A 133 8.17 -4.02 -13.17
N THR A 134 8.17 -4.90 -14.17
CA THR A 134 8.92 -6.16 -14.14
C THR A 134 10.42 -5.91 -14.07
N ASN A 135 10.93 -5.01 -14.91
CA ASN A 135 12.33 -4.63 -14.94
C ASN A 135 12.75 -3.99 -13.62
N SER A 136 11.90 -3.18 -12.98
CA SER A 136 12.17 -2.60 -11.67
C SER A 136 12.32 -3.69 -10.61
N ILE A 137 11.36 -4.60 -10.48
CA ILE A 137 11.39 -5.70 -9.50
C ILE A 137 12.64 -6.56 -9.68
N ILE A 138 12.93 -6.97 -10.92
CA ILE A 138 14.09 -7.82 -11.22
C ILE A 138 15.39 -7.04 -10.99
N SER A 139 15.49 -5.78 -11.42
CA SER A 139 16.70 -4.98 -11.27
C SER A 139 17.01 -4.70 -9.81
N GLU A 140 15.99 -4.43 -8.99
CA GLU A 140 16.13 -4.23 -7.55
C GLU A 140 16.74 -5.49 -6.91
N TYR A 141 16.17 -6.67 -7.19
CA TYR A 141 16.71 -7.96 -6.74
C TYR A 141 18.13 -8.23 -7.24
N LEU A 142 18.41 -8.01 -8.53
CA LEU A 142 19.71 -8.29 -9.14
C LEU A 142 20.82 -7.33 -8.70
N SER A 143 20.49 -6.06 -8.46
CA SER A 143 21.43 -5.05 -7.97
C SER A 143 21.93 -5.42 -6.57
N GLY A 144 21.05 -6.05 -5.78
CA GLY A 144 21.38 -6.93 -4.68
C GLY A 144 22.42 -6.38 -3.72
N THR A 145 22.24 -5.10 -3.41
CA THR A 145 23.25 -4.28 -2.78
C THR A 145 23.28 -4.44 -1.25
N GLU A 146 24.50 -4.40 -0.71
CA GLU A 146 24.86 -4.00 0.66
C GLU A 146 24.19 -2.67 1.14
N TYR A 147 23.53 -1.93 0.23
CA TYR A 147 22.67 -0.75 0.50
C TYR A 147 21.53 -1.06 1.47
N ARG A 148 21.11 -2.34 1.56
CA ARG A 148 20.14 -2.84 2.55
C ARG A 148 20.56 -2.60 4.01
N SER A 149 21.83 -2.24 4.30
CA SER A 149 22.31 -1.97 5.67
C SER A 149 22.43 -0.49 6.07
N ARG A 150 22.47 0.46 5.12
CA ARG A 150 22.72 1.89 5.42
C ARG A 150 21.49 2.80 5.37
N PHE A 151 20.40 2.38 4.75
CA PHE A 151 19.13 3.15 4.71
C PHE A 151 17.98 2.44 5.45
N ARG A 152 18.33 1.55 6.36
CA ARG A 152 17.47 0.57 7.04
C ARG A 152 16.57 1.16 8.14
N THR A 153 16.23 2.43 8.07
CA THR A 153 15.46 3.07 9.13
C THR A 153 13.95 3.08 8.92
N PHE A 154 13.38 2.92 7.71
CA PHE A 154 11.92 3.12 7.55
C PHE A 154 11.11 2.35 6.48
N ALA A 155 11.65 1.38 5.73
CA ALA A 155 10.85 0.65 4.72
C ALA A 155 10.71 -0.85 5.03
N ASP A 156 9.46 -1.31 5.04
CA ASP A 156 9.00 -2.69 5.22
C ASP A 156 9.69 -3.71 4.30
N PRO A 157 9.71 -5.01 4.65
CA PRO A 157 10.31 -6.06 3.81
C PRO A 157 9.80 -6.00 2.36
N GLU A 158 10.76 -6.05 1.45
CA GLU A 158 10.71 -5.66 0.03
C GLU A 158 9.70 -6.53 -0.74
N ILE A 159 8.61 -5.91 -1.21
CA ILE A 159 7.56 -6.54 -2.03
C ILE A 159 8.19 -7.27 -3.23
N GLU A 160 9.23 -6.66 -3.79
CA GLU A 160 10.07 -7.15 -4.86
C GLU A 160 10.74 -8.49 -4.50
N GLU A 161 11.24 -8.64 -3.27
CA GLU A 161 11.87 -9.87 -2.78
C GLU A 161 10.85 -11.00 -2.66
N MET A 162 9.64 -10.72 -2.16
CA MET A 162 8.58 -11.73 -2.07
C MET A 162 8.22 -12.34 -3.43
N LEU A 163 8.04 -11.49 -4.45
CA LEU A 163 7.73 -11.94 -5.80
C LEU A 163 8.88 -12.74 -6.42
N VAL A 164 10.12 -12.26 -6.25
CA VAL A 164 11.28 -12.95 -6.82
C VAL A 164 11.55 -14.27 -6.10
N GLU A 165 11.36 -14.36 -4.78
CA GLU A 165 11.46 -15.62 -4.06
C GLU A 165 10.44 -16.66 -4.55
N GLU A 166 9.19 -16.26 -4.75
CA GLU A 166 8.18 -17.14 -5.31
C GLU A 166 8.53 -17.58 -6.73
N PHE A 167 9.01 -16.65 -7.56
CA PHE A 167 9.50 -16.95 -8.90
C PHE A 167 10.67 -17.96 -8.88
N ILE A 168 11.62 -17.78 -7.95
CA ILE A 168 12.73 -18.70 -7.75
C ILE A 168 12.18 -20.09 -7.40
N ARG A 169 11.26 -20.20 -6.44
CA ARG A 169 10.69 -21.50 -6.02
C ARG A 169 9.98 -22.21 -7.18
N GLU A 170 9.25 -21.48 -8.00
CA GLU A 170 8.45 -22.05 -9.09
C GLU A 170 9.29 -22.40 -10.32
N TYR A 171 10.19 -21.51 -10.75
CA TYR A 171 10.89 -21.64 -12.05
C TYR A 171 12.35 -22.04 -11.93
N ILE A 172 13.00 -21.84 -10.79
CA ILE A 172 14.45 -21.99 -10.63
C ILE A 172 14.78 -23.17 -9.72
N SER A 173 14.16 -23.25 -8.54
CA SER A 173 14.42 -24.30 -7.54
C SER A 173 13.96 -25.70 -7.97
N GLN A 174 13.30 -25.85 -9.12
CA GLN A 174 12.97 -27.16 -9.71
C GLN A 174 14.14 -27.79 -10.47
N ASP A 175 15.24 -27.06 -10.67
CA ASP A 175 16.43 -27.54 -11.36
C ASP A 175 17.26 -28.47 -10.45
N GLU A 176 17.33 -29.76 -10.80
CA GLU A 176 18.06 -30.78 -10.03
C GLU A 176 19.58 -30.58 -10.01
N GLU A 177 20.15 -30.00 -11.07
CA GLU A 177 21.59 -29.67 -11.09
C GLU A 177 21.85 -28.51 -10.14
N LEU A 178 21.00 -27.49 -10.16
CA LEU A 178 21.10 -26.38 -9.22
C LEU A 178 20.96 -26.83 -7.76
N LYS A 179 20.03 -27.75 -7.45
CA LYS A 179 19.91 -28.33 -6.10
C LYS A 179 21.19 -29.02 -5.66
N LYS A 180 21.84 -29.78 -6.55
CA LYS A 180 23.13 -30.42 -6.26
C LYS A 180 24.21 -29.38 -5.97
N VAL A 181 24.30 -28.34 -6.79
CA VAL A 181 25.26 -27.24 -6.61
C VAL A 181 25.05 -26.53 -5.27
N ILE A 182 23.81 -26.19 -4.91
CA ILE A 182 23.50 -25.54 -3.64
C ILE A 182 23.91 -26.40 -2.45
N ARG A 183 23.63 -27.71 -2.50
CA ARG A 183 24.08 -28.64 -1.45
C ARG A 183 25.60 -28.66 -1.33
N LEU A 184 26.32 -28.70 -2.44
CA LEU A 184 27.79 -28.67 -2.44
C LEU A 184 28.33 -27.35 -1.88
N ILE A 185 27.69 -26.22 -2.18
CA ILE A 185 28.09 -24.91 -1.63
C ILE A 185 27.89 -24.87 -0.12
N ASN A 186 26.75 -25.34 0.39
CA ASN A 186 26.51 -25.37 1.83
C ASN A 186 27.54 -26.24 2.56
N VAL A 187 27.88 -27.42 2.02
CA VAL A 187 28.94 -28.28 2.57
C VAL A 187 30.31 -27.60 2.45
N TYR A 188 30.58 -26.91 1.35
CA TYR A 188 31.83 -26.16 1.16
C TYR A 188 31.97 -25.05 2.22
N GLU A 189 30.91 -24.28 2.47
CA GLU A 189 30.87 -23.21 3.48
C GLU A 189 31.04 -23.78 4.91
N GLU A 190 30.35 -24.87 5.24
CA GLU A 190 30.50 -25.57 6.52
C GLU A 190 31.95 -26.05 6.74
N LEU A 191 32.56 -26.67 5.73
CA LEU A 191 33.92 -27.23 5.83
C LEU A 191 35.02 -26.16 5.86
N GLN A 192 34.76 -24.93 5.41
CA GLN A 192 35.72 -23.83 5.52
C GLN A 192 36.09 -23.54 6.98
N GLU A 193 35.16 -23.74 7.91
CA GLU A 193 35.39 -23.54 9.35
C GLU A 193 36.45 -24.52 9.89
N TYR A 194 36.53 -25.72 9.30
CA TYR A 194 37.41 -26.80 9.75
C TYR A 194 38.78 -26.84 9.04
N ARG A 195 39.05 -25.92 8.10
CA ARG A 195 40.33 -25.78 7.37
C ARG A 195 40.83 -27.06 6.68
N ASN A 196 39.92 -27.93 6.22
CA ASN A 196 40.29 -29.14 5.49
C ASN A 196 40.52 -28.87 3.99
N ASN A 197 41.73 -28.44 3.64
CA ASN A 197 42.05 -27.91 2.31
C ASN A 197 41.91 -28.90 1.15
N GLU A 198 42.11 -30.21 1.38
CA GLU A 198 42.01 -31.24 0.34
C GLU A 198 40.56 -31.47 -0.08
N ILE A 199 39.66 -31.70 0.89
CA ILE A 199 38.23 -31.89 0.65
C ILE A 199 37.60 -30.60 0.07
N LEU A 200 38.01 -29.43 0.56
CA LEU A 200 37.54 -28.15 0.03
C LEU A 200 37.93 -27.97 -1.45
N SER A 201 39.10 -28.46 -1.88
CA SER A 201 39.49 -28.42 -3.29
C SER A 201 38.60 -29.32 -4.14
N GLU A 202 38.32 -30.54 -3.68
CA GLU A 202 37.46 -31.48 -4.41
C GLU A 202 36.03 -30.94 -4.61
N ILE A 203 35.43 -30.39 -3.54
CA ILE A 203 34.09 -29.81 -3.62
C ILE A 203 34.08 -28.60 -4.54
N ARG A 204 35.10 -27.73 -4.46
CA ARG A 204 35.25 -26.58 -5.35
C ARG A 204 35.31 -27.00 -6.82
N ASP A 205 36.10 -28.02 -7.15
CA ASP A 205 36.24 -28.48 -8.53
C ASP A 205 34.93 -29.09 -9.07
N LYS A 206 34.18 -29.84 -8.25
CA LYS A 206 32.83 -30.31 -8.62
C LYS A 206 31.84 -29.18 -8.85
N ILE A 207 31.85 -28.15 -8.00
CA ILE A 207 30.97 -26.97 -8.20
C ILE A 207 31.32 -26.27 -9.52
N ARG A 208 32.61 -26.13 -9.82
CA ARG A 208 33.08 -25.51 -11.07
C ARG A 208 32.70 -26.30 -12.30
N GLU A 209 32.82 -27.62 -12.24
CA GLU A 209 32.42 -28.51 -13.33
C GLU A 209 30.94 -28.35 -13.65
N ILE A 210 30.06 -28.40 -12.63
CA ILE A 210 28.61 -28.29 -12.83
C ILE A 210 28.22 -26.89 -13.32
N LEU A 211 28.85 -25.83 -12.80
CA LEU A 211 28.55 -24.45 -13.18
C LEU A 211 29.32 -23.95 -14.42
N GLY A 212 30.23 -24.74 -14.98
CA GLY A 212 31.10 -24.33 -16.10
C GLY A 212 32.02 -23.14 -15.77
N LEU A 213 32.51 -23.03 -14.52
CA LEU A 213 33.27 -21.86 -14.07
C LEU A 213 34.76 -21.93 -14.41
N ALA A 214 35.23 -20.93 -15.17
CA ALA A 214 36.65 -20.75 -15.45
C ALA A 214 37.47 -20.28 -14.24
N THR A 215 36.83 -19.67 -13.22
CA THR A 215 37.53 -19.10 -12.06
C THR A 215 37.63 -20.07 -10.88
N ASN A 216 38.62 -19.87 -10.01
CA ASN A 216 38.77 -20.63 -8.76
C ASN A 216 37.82 -20.18 -7.64
N ARG A 217 36.95 -19.19 -7.88
CA ARG A 217 36.04 -18.66 -6.86
C ARG A 217 34.71 -19.40 -6.93
N VAL A 218 34.32 -20.01 -5.81
CA VAL A 218 32.97 -20.56 -5.62
C VAL A 218 32.02 -19.38 -5.40
N PRO A 219 31.00 -19.18 -6.25
CA PRO A 219 29.96 -18.20 -5.99
C PRO A 219 29.11 -18.65 -4.79
N ASN A 220 28.61 -17.70 -4.01
CA ASN A 220 27.61 -18.02 -3.00
C ASN A 220 26.25 -18.34 -3.66
N VAL A 221 25.35 -18.95 -2.89
CA VAL A 221 24.02 -19.38 -3.37
C VAL A 221 23.22 -18.22 -4.00
N ASP A 222 23.27 -17.04 -3.38
CA ASP A 222 22.58 -15.83 -3.86
C ASP A 222 23.08 -15.37 -5.24
N THR A 223 24.40 -15.41 -5.48
CA THR A 223 24.99 -15.09 -6.79
C THR A 223 24.44 -16.01 -7.88
N ILE A 224 24.27 -17.30 -7.57
CA ILE A 224 23.74 -18.28 -8.52
C ILE A 224 22.26 -18.02 -8.78
N TYR A 225 21.45 -17.75 -7.75
CA TYR A 225 20.05 -17.42 -7.94
C TYR A 225 19.87 -16.15 -8.77
N ARG A 226 20.65 -15.10 -8.52
CA ARG A 226 20.64 -13.88 -9.36
C ARG A 226 20.99 -14.17 -10.81
N GLN A 227 22.00 -15.00 -11.06
CA GLN A 227 22.32 -15.42 -12.43
C GLN A 227 21.13 -16.16 -13.07
N LYS A 228 20.50 -17.09 -12.35
CA LYS A 228 19.34 -17.85 -12.85
C LYS A 228 18.11 -16.98 -13.07
N VAL A 229 17.85 -16.01 -12.20
CA VAL A 229 16.78 -15.01 -12.39
C VAL A 229 17.05 -14.21 -13.65
N ARG A 230 18.28 -13.77 -13.88
CA ARG A 230 18.66 -13.05 -15.12
C ARG A 230 18.46 -13.92 -16.37
N GLU A 231 18.82 -15.20 -16.32
CA GLU A 231 18.63 -16.17 -17.41
C GLU A 231 17.14 -16.44 -17.71
N LYS A 232 16.27 -16.33 -16.69
CA LYS A 232 14.83 -16.62 -16.81
C LYS A 232 13.94 -15.38 -16.77
N LYS A 233 14.51 -14.17 -16.88
CA LYS A 233 13.77 -12.90 -16.76
C LYS A 233 12.55 -12.83 -17.69
N ASP A 234 12.65 -13.42 -18.88
CA ASP A 234 11.59 -13.39 -19.89
C ASP A 234 10.35 -14.17 -19.44
N LYS A 235 10.47 -15.07 -18.46
CA LYS A 235 9.36 -15.82 -17.86
C LYS A 235 8.70 -15.08 -16.70
N PHE A 236 9.26 -13.97 -16.24
CA PHE A 236 8.75 -13.27 -15.07
C PHE A 236 7.40 -12.60 -15.35
N LEU A 237 7.20 -12.08 -16.56
CA LEU A 237 5.92 -11.53 -17.00
C LEU A 237 4.80 -12.59 -16.93
N ASP A 238 5.06 -13.78 -17.49
CA ASP A 238 4.12 -14.91 -17.43
C ASP A 238 3.84 -15.34 -15.98
N PHE A 239 4.86 -15.29 -15.12
CA PHE A 239 4.71 -15.57 -13.69
C PHE A 239 3.78 -14.57 -13.00
N LEU A 240 3.97 -13.26 -13.21
CA LEU A 240 3.09 -12.23 -12.66
C LEU A 240 1.65 -12.39 -13.16
N ALA A 241 1.48 -12.64 -14.46
CA ALA A 241 0.15 -12.85 -15.05
C ALA A 241 -0.58 -14.07 -14.46
N LYS A 242 0.14 -15.14 -14.10
CA LYS A 242 -0.43 -16.31 -13.41
C LYS A 242 -0.80 -16.04 -11.95
N LYS A 243 -0.15 -15.08 -11.32
CA LYS A 243 -0.38 -14.69 -9.92
C LYS A 243 -1.49 -13.66 -9.78
N GLU A 244 -1.82 -12.93 -10.86
CA GLU A 244 -2.92 -11.98 -10.88
C GLU A 244 -4.25 -12.72 -10.62
N GLU A 245 -4.98 -12.26 -9.62
CA GLU A 245 -6.26 -12.82 -9.24
C GLU A 245 -7.29 -11.72 -8.96
N LYS A 246 -8.56 -12.09 -8.90
CA LYS A 246 -9.61 -11.18 -8.42
C LYS A 246 -9.56 -11.11 -6.90
N LEU A 247 -9.17 -9.95 -6.39
CA LEU A 247 -9.07 -9.65 -4.97
C LEU A 247 -10.39 -9.08 -4.44
N LYS A 248 -10.77 -9.51 -3.24
CA LYS A 248 -11.85 -8.94 -2.43
C LYS A 248 -11.31 -8.67 -1.03
N LEU A 249 -11.03 -7.40 -0.75
CA LEU A 249 -10.33 -6.96 0.46
C LEU A 249 -11.28 -6.17 1.35
N LYS A 250 -11.22 -6.39 2.67
CA LYS A 250 -12.03 -5.68 3.65
C LYS A 250 -11.16 -4.75 4.50
N TYR A 251 -11.54 -3.48 4.58
CA TYR A 251 -10.84 -2.44 5.34
C TYR A 251 -11.81 -1.68 6.26
N GLY A 252 -11.33 -1.29 7.45
CA GLY A 252 -12.11 -0.50 8.41
C GLY A 252 -12.73 -1.34 9.54
N HIS A 253 -13.87 -0.90 10.05
CA HIS A 253 -14.46 -1.49 11.25
C HIS A 253 -15.01 -2.90 10.97
N ALA A 254 -14.82 -3.84 11.90
CA ALA A 254 -15.20 -5.24 11.70
C ALA A 254 -16.70 -5.44 11.41
N THR A 255 -17.55 -4.55 11.94
CA THR A 255 -19.01 -4.61 11.76
C THR A 255 -19.51 -3.89 10.51
N SER A 256 -18.73 -2.98 9.94
CA SER A 256 -19.07 -2.24 8.72
C SER A 256 -17.78 -1.92 7.96
N PRO A 257 -17.19 -2.91 7.27
CA PRO A 257 -15.96 -2.71 6.53
C PRO A 257 -16.26 -2.20 5.11
N HIS A 258 -15.34 -1.40 4.57
CA HIS A 258 -15.25 -1.14 3.14
C HIS A 258 -14.80 -2.42 2.43
N LEU A 259 -15.55 -2.82 1.42
CA LEU A 259 -15.16 -3.88 0.50
C LEU A 259 -14.51 -3.26 -0.74
N VAL A 260 -13.28 -3.68 -1.03
CA VAL A 260 -12.51 -3.27 -2.22
C VAL A 260 -12.36 -4.48 -3.13
N GLU A 261 -12.81 -4.36 -4.38
CA GLU A 261 -12.66 -5.37 -5.41
C GLU A 261 -11.77 -4.86 -6.56
N LEU A 262 -10.75 -5.64 -6.92
CA LEU A 262 -9.85 -5.36 -8.04
C LEU A 262 -9.16 -6.62 -8.57
N LEU A 263 -8.46 -6.51 -9.69
CA LEU A 263 -7.49 -7.51 -10.16
C LEU A 263 -6.08 -7.11 -9.69
N GLY A 264 -5.31 -8.06 -9.17
CA GLY A 264 -3.94 -7.79 -8.77
C GLY A 264 -3.27 -8.95 -8.08
N ILE A 265 -2.07 -8.70 -7.56
CA ILE A 265 -1.33 -9.66 -6.73
C ILE A 265 -1.26 -9.10 -5.32
N LEU A 266 -1.84 -9.81 -4.35
CA LEU A 266 -1.75 -9.43 -2.94
C LEU A 266 -0.43 -9.97 -2.34
N LEU A 267 0.37 -9.08 -1.79
CA LEU A 267 1.66 -9.36 -1.16
C LEU A 267 1.71 -8.69 0.21
N ASP A 268 1.48 -9.48 1.25
CA ASP A 268 1.22 -8.94 2.60
C ASP A 268 0.10 -7.88 2.52
N ARG A 269 0.43 -6.62 2.80
CA ARG A 269 -0.49 -5.45 2.75
C ARG A 269 -0.49 -4.68 1.44
N TYR A 270 0.31 -5.10 0.47
CA TYR A 270 0.46 -4.40 -0.80
C TYR A 270 -0.32 -5.13 -1.87
N VAL A 271 -0.87 -4.34 -2.80
CA VAL A 271 -1.46 -4.87 -4.02
C VAL A 271 -0.65 -4.38 -5.20
N VAL A 272 -0.17 -5.33 -6.01
CA VAL A 272 0.48 -5.04 -7.28
C VAL A 272 -0.60 -5.06 -8.36
N ILE A 273 -0.86 -3.88 -8.94
CA ILE A 273 -1.77 -3.69 -10.06
C ILE A 273 -0.94 -3.78 -11.34
N LEU A 274 -1.27 -4.73 -12.20
CA LEU A 274 -0.50 -5.02 -13.42
C LEU A 274 -0.94 -4.22 -14.64
N ARG A 275 -2.16 -3.65 -14.61
CA ARG A 275 -2.81 -3.03 -15.76
C ARG A 275 -3.88 -2.03 -15.36
N GLU A 276 -4.27 -1.22 -16.34
CA GLU A 276 -5.41 -0.31 -16.24
C GLU A 276 -6.70 -1.06 -15.87
N GLN A 277 -7.43 -0.54 -14.89
CA GLN A 277 -8.69 -1.11 -14.40
C GLN A 277 -9.45 -0.12 -13.50
N ASP A 278 -10.71 -0.43 -13.24
CA ASP A 278 -11.47 0.22 -12.19
C ASP A 278 -11.42 -0.62 -10.89
N ILE A 279 -11.07 0.04 -9.79
CA ILE A 279 -11.23 -0.50 -8.45
C ILE A 279 -12.67 -0.22 -8.01
N ILE A 280 -13.40 -1.27 -7.65
CA ILE A 280 -14.79 -1.15 -7.18
C ILE A 280 -14.80 -1.16 -5.66
N ILE A 281 -15.55 -0.24 -5.07
CA ILE A 281 -15.55 -0.02 -3.62
C ILE A 281 -16.99 0.08 -3.15
N SER A 282 -17.34 -0.70 -2.13
CA SER A 282 -18.67 -0.67 -1.54
C SER A 282 -18.62 -0.61 -0.03
N HIS A 283 -19.54 0.15 0.56
CA HIS A 283 -19.76 0.24 2.00
C HIS A 283 -21.26 0.42 2.28
N GLU A 284 -21.77 -0.10 3.40
CA GLU A 284 -23.21 -0.01 3.71
C GLU A 284 -23.68 1.44 3.85
N GLU A 285 -22.88 2.29 4.48
CA GLU A 285 -23.22 3.71 4.72
C GLU A 285 -22.95 4.63 3.51
N HIS A 286 -21.99 4.26 2.65
CA HIS A 286 -21.55 5.10 1.54
C HIS A 286 -22.02 4.59 0.18
N GLY A 287 -22.61 3.40 0.09
CA GLY A 287 -23.01 2.79 -1.17
C GLY A 287 -21.83 2.33 -2.02
N LEU A 288 -22.01 2.34 -3.35
CA LEU A 288 -21.05 1.84 -4.34
C LEU A 288 -20.33 3.02 -5.02
N THR A 289 -19.01 2.91 -5.16
CA THR A 289 -18.19 3.84 -5.92
C THR A 289 -17.09 3.11 -6.69
N SER A 290 -16.42 3.81 -7.59
CA SER A 290 -15.27 3.29 -8.32
C SER A 290 -14.14 4.32 -8.41
N PHE A 291 -12.93 3.81 -8.59
CA PHE A 291 -11.72 4.61 -8.84
C PHE A 291 -10.91 3.97 -9.96
N HIS A 292 -10.61 4.76 -10.99
CA HIS A 292 -9.89 4.31 -12.16
C HIS A 292 -8.37 4.39 -11.92
N VAL A 293 -7.68 3.25 -12.09
CA VAL A 293 -6.22 3.16 -12.08
C VAL A 293 -5.76 3.02 -13.52
N ASN A 294 -4.96 3.98 -13.98
CA ASN A 294 -4.56 4.10 -15.39
C ASN A 294 -3.20 3.49 -15.72
N LYS A 295 -2.44 3.04 -14.71
CA LYS A 295 -1.06 2.56 -14.87
C LYS A 295 -0.77 1.39 -13.92
N PRO A 296 0.16 0.49 -14.27
CA PRO A 296 0.68 -0.47 -13.32
C PRO A 296 1.26 0.24 -12.10
N ALA A 297 0.97 -0.28 -10.91
CA ALA A 297 1.33 0.38 -9.66
C ALA A 297 1.45 -0.61 -8.52
N ILE A 298 2.23 -0.24 -7.51
CA ILE A 298 2.20 -0.87 -6.20
C ILE A 298 1.42 0.06 -5.28
N VAL A 299 0.33 -0.45 -4.73
CA VAL A 299 -0.56 0.32 -3.86
C VAL A 299 -0.75 -0.39 -2.53
N ARG A 300 -1.20 0.38 -1.54
CA ARG A 300 -1.57 -0.12 -0.22
C ARG A 300 -2.87 0.52 0.19
N PHE A 301 -3.83 -0.27 0.64
CA PHE A 301 -5.12 0.24 1.13
C PHE A 301 -5.11 0.31 2.65
N GLY A 302 -5.92 1.20 3.19
CA GLY A 302 -6.08 1.34 4.64
C GLY A 302 -7.20 2.30 4.96
N THR A 303 -7.39 2.59 6.24
CA THR A 303 -8.27 3.68 6.66
C THR A 303 -7.46 4.88 7.12
N LEU A 304 -8.11 6.03 7.11
CA LEU A 304 -7.54 7.26 7.65
C LEU A 304 -7.22 7.13 9.14
N ASP A 305 -7.93 6.29 9.90
CA ASP A 305 -7.74 6.13 11.35
C ASP A 305 -6.63 5.12 11.71
N ASP A 306 -6.50 4.05 10.94
CA ASP A 306 -5.53 2.97 11.19
C ASP A 306 -4.53 2.90 10.06
N ARG A 307 -3.85 4.03 9.78
CA ARG A 307 -3.02 4.27 8.59
C ARG A 307 -2.06 3.12 8.32
N PHE A 308 -2.58 2.16 7.56
CA PHE A 308 -1.94 0.95 7.07
C PHE A 308 -1.41 0.00 8.15
N ALA A 309 -2.01 -0.02 9.34
CA ALA A 309 -1.68 -1.03 10.34
C ALA A 309 -2.37 -2.38 10.06
N ARG A 310 -1.87 -3.42 10.73
CA ARG A 310 -2.10 -4.85 10.45
C ARG A 310 -3.53 -5.34 10.74
N ARG A 311 -4.54 -4.91 9.98
CA ARG A 311 -5.88 -5.49 10.01
C ARG A 311 -6.39 -5.75 8.60
N GLU A 312 -5.86 -6.79 7.98
CA GLU A 312 -6.37 -7.29 6.70
C GLU A 312 -6.95 -8.69 6.88
N ILE A 313 -8.18 -8.90 6.39
CA ILE A 313 -8.82 -10.21 6.31
C ILE A 313 -9.05 -10.49 4.83
N ARG A 314 -8.25 -11.41 4.27
CA ARG A 314 -8.45 -11.92 2.92
C ARG A 314 -9.66 -12.86 2.95
N ILE A 315 -10.70 -12.55 2.16
CA ILE A 315 -11.78 -13.48 1.90
C ILE A 315 -11.42 -14.20 0.60
N SER A 316 -10.80 -15.37 0.70
CA SER A 316 -10.79 -16.29 -0.42
C SER A 316 -12.17 -16.94 -0.52
N ASP A 317 -12.65 -17.20 -1.74
CA ASP A 317 -13.87 -17.99 -1.98
C ASP A 317 -13.70 -19.46 -1.48
N SER A 318 -12.59 -19.79 -0.82
CA SER A 318 -12.26 -21.11 -0.27
C SER A 318 -11.51 -21.03 1.08
N ALA A 319 -12.00 -20.29 2.08
CA ALA A 319 -11.78 -20.59 3.50
C ALA A 319 -12.39 -19.48 4.37
N TYR A 320 -13.32 -19.86 5.23
CA TYR A 320 -13.64 -19.12 6.44
C TYR A 320 -12.41 -19.18 7.34
N LEU A 321 -11.76 -18.03 7.57
CA LEU A 321 -11.03 -17.83 8.82
C LEU A 321 -12.06 -17.24 9.80
N GLU A 322 -12.67 -18.13 10.57
CA GLU A 322 -13.34 -17.76 11.82
C GLU A 322 -12.28 -17.22 12.79
N PHE A 323 -12.57 -16.07 13.40
CA PHE A 323 -11.89 -15.60 14.61
C PHE A 323 -12.59 -16.17 15.84
#